data_AF-A0A7S1EHX9-F1
#
_entry.id   AF-A0A7S1EHX9-F1
#
_cell.length_a   1.000
_cell.length_b   1.000
_cell.length_c   1.000
_cell.angle_alpha   90.00
_cell.angle_beta   90.00
_cell.angle_gamma   90.00
#
_symmetry.space_group_name_H-M   'P 1'
#
loop_
_entity.id
_entity.type
_entity.pdbx_description
1 polymer ?
#
loop_
_entity_poly.entity_id
_entity_poly.type
_entity_poly.pdbx_seq_one_letter_code
_entity_poly.pdbx_strand_id
1 'polypeptide(L)'
;QSKRLAALNSFKAGTHPLLIATDVAARGLDIPSVDLVVNFEIPRSSKDYIHRVGRTARAGRSGQSVTFVTQYDVELFQRIEELTGKKMDLYPTEEDIVLQLADRVGEAQRVATQSLKEMEMRKNGKRS
;
A
#
# COMPACT_ATOMS: atom_id res chain seq x y z
N GLN A 1 9.94 -3.73 17.98
CA GLN A 1 8.79 -2.78 18.09
C GLN A 1 9.17 -1.33 17.73
N SER A 2 10.36 -0.83 18.12
CA SER A 2 10.81 0.56 17.85
C SER A 2 10.77 0.98 16.36
N LYS A 3 11.27 0.15 15.45
CA LYS A 3 11.28 0.46 14.00
C LYS A 3 9.89 0.70 13.41
N ARG A 4 8.89 -0.05 13.89
CA ARG A 4 7.50 0.06 13.46
C ARG A 4 6.89 1.41 13.85
N LEU A 5 7.14 1.83 15.10
CA LEU A 5 6.68 3.13 15.60
C LEU A 5 7.43 4.29 14.92
N ALA A 6 8.73 4.13 14.66
CA ALA A 6 9.50 5.15 13.93
C ALA A 6 8.98 5.38 12.51
N ALA A 7 8.65 4.31 11.78
CA ALA A 7 8.04 4.41 10.44
C ALA A 7 6.65 5.09 10.50
N LEU A 8 5.81 4.69 11.46
CA LEU A 8 4.50 5.32 11.65
C LEU A 8 4.63 6.81 12.02
N ASN A 9 5.56 7.17 12.90
CA ASN A 9 5.77 8.56 13.30
C ASN A 9 6.27 9.41 12.12
N SER A 10 7.16 8.85 11.30
CA SER A 10 7.65 9.53 10.09
C SER A 10 6.52 9.75 9.08
N PHE A 11 5.62 8.77 8.95
CA PHE A 11 4.42 8.88 8.13
C PHE A 11 3.44 9.94 8.67
N LYS A 12 3.15 9.91 9.98
CA LYS A 12 2.29 10.89 10.65
C LYS A 12 2.85 12.31 10.56
N ALA A 13 4.18 12.46 10.57
CA ALA A 13 4.86 13.75 10.42
C ALA A 13 4.91 14.25 8.96
N GLY A 14 4.49 13.44 7.98
CA GLY A 14 4.53 13.78 6.55
C GLY A 14 5.93 13.74 5.93
N THR A 15 6.97 13.38 6.69
CA THR A 15 8.34 13.26 6.15
C THR A 15 8.47 12.11 5.16
N HIS A 16 7.65 11.08 5.34
CA HIS A 16 7.49 9.98 4.41
C HIS A 16 6.01 9.87 4.06
N PRO A 17 5.57 10.25 2.84
CA PRO A 17 4.15 10.26 2.48
C PRO A 17 3.60 8.87 2.17
N LEU A 18 4.43 7.82 2.25
CA LEU A 18 4.06 6.43 1.93
C LEU A 18 4.35 5.54 3.14
N LEU A 19 3.38 4.69 3.48
CA LEU A 19 3.52 3.65 4.51
C LEU A 19 3.16 2.29 3.90
N ILE A 20 4.12 1.38 3.89
CA ILE A 20 3.92 -0.01 3.46
C ILE A 20 3.79 -0.88 4.71
N ALA A 21 2.73 -1.68 4.76
CA ALA A 21 2.47 -2.57 5.89
C ALA A 21 1.78 -3.87 5.45
N THR A 22 2.07 -4.96 6.17
CA THR A 22 1.30 -6.20 6.12
C THR A 22 0.21 -6.17 7.21
N ASP A 23 -0.79 -7.06 7.14
CA ASP A 23 -1.85 -7.13 8.16
C ASP A 23 -1.28 -7.33 9.58
N VAL A 24 -0.25 -8.17 9.70
CA VAL A 24 0.43 -8.42 10.98
C VAL A 24 1.17 -7.17 11.46
N ALA A 25 1.85 -6.46 10.56
CA ALA A 25 2.56 -5.24 10.90
C ALA A 25 1.59 -4.12 11.33
N ALA A 26 0.44 -4.00 10.67
CA ALA A 26 -0.54 -2.94 10.89
C ALA A 26 -1.39 -3.14 12.16
N ARG A 27 -1.49 -4.35 12.71
CA ARG A 27 -2.26 -4.59 13.95
C ARG A 27 -1.73 -3.78 15.13
N GLY A 28 -2.64 -3.06 15.78
CA GLY A 28 -2.31 -2.16 16.89
C GLY A 28 -1.58 -0.89 16.47
N LEU A 29 -1.51 -0.58 15.17
CA LEU A 29 -1.10 0.74 14.69
C LEU A 29 -2.31 1.63 14.51
N ASP A 30 -2.28 2.78 15.18
CA ASP A 30 -3.20 3.87 14.93
C ASP A 30 -2.72 4.64 13.68
N ILE A 31 -3.14 4.16 12.51
CA ILE A 31 -2.87 4.81 11.22
C ILE A 31 -3.87 5.97 11.05
N PRO A 32 -3.40 7.20 10.78
CA PRO A 32 -4.27 8.36 10.59
C PRO A 32 -5.17 8.17 9.36
N SER A 33 -6.11 9.08 9.17
CA SER A 33 -6.85 9.16 7.90
C SER A 33 -5.86 9.38 6.76
N VAL A 34 -5.99 8.62 5.68
CA VAL A 34 -5.18 8.74 4.46
C VAL A 34 -6.06 9.07 3.27
N ASP A 35 -5.50 9.70 2.25
CA ASP A 35 -6.24 10.03 1.03
C ASP A 35 -6.43 8.78 0.14
N LEU A 36 -5.44 7.89 0.12
CA LEU A 36 -5.41 6.70 -0.72
C LEU A 36 -5.01 5.46 0.07
N VAL A 37 -5.77 4.37 -0.13
CA VAL A 37 -5.40 3.02 0.29
C VAL A 37 -5.13 2.18 -0.96
N VAL A 38 -3.94 1.57 -1.05
CA VAL A 38 -3.60 0.63 -2.12
C VAL A 38 -3.46 -0.77 -1.53
N ASN A 39 -4.35 -1.68 -1.93
CA ASN A 39 -4.21 -3.10 -1.62
C ASN A 39 -3.35 -3.74 -2.71
N PHE A 40 -2.08 -4.01 -2.39
CA PHE A 40 -1.17 -4.70 -3.31
C PHE A 40 -1.60 -6.15 -3.59
N GLU A 41 -2.17 -6.80 -2.58
CA GLU A 41 -2.85 -8.08 -2.70
C GLU A 41 -4.28 -7.93 -2.16
N ILE A 42 -5.23 -8.62 -2.81
CA ILE A 42 -6.61 -8.63 -2.35
C ILE A 42 -6.71 -9.17 -0.92
N PRO A 43 -7.49 -8.54 -0.02
CA PRO A 43 -7.70 -9.07 1.32
C PRO A 43 -8.36 -10.45 1.30
N ARG A 44 -7.87 -11.39 2.12
CA ARG A 44 -8.41 -12.75 2.21
C ARG A 44 -9.80 -12.83 2.85
N SER A 45 -10.21 -11.76 3.53
CA SER A 45 -11.55 -11.64 4.10
C SER A 45 -12.14 -10.27 3.81
N SER A 46 -13.45 -10.23 3.57
CA SER A 46 -14.18 -8.98 3.33
C SER A 46 -14.14 -8.05 4.55
N LYS A 47 -14.00 -8.59 5.77
CA LYS A 47 -13.79 -7.82 6.99
C LYS A 47 -12.45 -7.06 6.99
N ASP A 48 -11.38 -7.72 6.56
CA ASP A 48 -10.06 -7.09 6.44
C ASP A 48 -10.09 -6.01 5.37
N TYR A 49 -10.79 -6.24 4.25
CA TYR A 49 -11.02 -5.19 3.25
C TYR A 49 -11.65 -3.93 3.86
N ILE A 50 -12.76 -4.07 4.58
CA ILE A 50 -13.44 -2.94 5.25
C ILE A 50 -12.49 -2.22 6.22
N HIS A 51 -11.71 -2.95 7.01
CA HIS A 51 -10.77 -2.35 7.95
C HIS A 51 -9.63 -1.57 7.28
N ARG A 52 -9.16 -2.06 6.12
CA ARG A 52 -8.11 -1.41 5.32
C ARG A 52 -8.65 -0.16 4.63
N VAL A 53 -9.74 -0.28 3.86
CA VAL A 53 -10.31 0.87 3.13
C VAL A 53 -10.92 1.89 4.08
N GLY A 54 -11.40 1.46 5.25
CA GLY A 54 -11.86 2.36 6.31
C GLY A 54 -10.79 3.28 6.90
N ARG A 55 -9.55 3.27 6.38
CA ARG A 55 -8.51 4.28 6.67
C ARG A 55 -8.59 5.50 5.76
N THR A 56 -9.32 5.41 4.65
CA THR A 56 -9.65 6.55 3.79
C THR A 56 -11.07 7.06 4.05
N ALA A 57 -11.43 8.17 3.40
CA ALA A 57 -12.79 8.74 3.35
C ALA A 57 -13.51 8.85 4.72
N ARG A 58 -12.84 9.39 5.75
CA ARG A 58 -13.43 9.62 7.09
C ARG A 58 -13.91 11.06 7.27
N ALA A 59 -14.98 11.21 8.06
CA ALA A 59 -15.49 12.51 8.53
C ALA A 59 -15.81 13.51 7.40
N GLY A 60 -16.50 13.05 6.35
CA GLY A 60 -16.94 13.89 5.23
C GLY A 60 -15.86 14.21 4.20
N ARG A 61 -14.62 13.73 4.39
CA ARG A 61 -13.58 13.83 3.37
C ARG A 61 -13.75 12.76 2.30
N SER A 62 -13.44 13.11 1.06
CA SER A 62 -13.27 12.13 -0.02
C SER A 62 -12.04 11.28 0.23
N GLY A 63 -12.02 10.09 -0.34
CA GLY A 63 -10.91 9.17 -0.22
C GLY A 63 -11.05 8.04 -1.23
N GLN A 64 -9.93 7.42 -1.59
CA GLN A 64 -9.90 6.39 -2.61
C GLN A 64 -9.25 5.11 -2.11
N SER A 65 -9.74 3.98 -2.62
CA SER A 65 -9.09 2.69 -2.47
C SER A 65 -8.92 2.02 -3.82
N VAL A 66 -7.69 1.59 -4.12
CA VAL A 66 -7.36 0.80 -5.31
C VAL A 66 -6.89 -0.56 -4.85
N THR A 67 -7.38 -1.61 -5.50
CA THR A 67 -6.99 -3.00 -5.19
C THR A 67 -6.50 -3.66 -6.45
N PHE A 68 -5.28 -4.20 -6.42
CA PHE A 68 -4.80 -5.04 -7.49
C PHE A 68 -5.47 -6.41 -7.38
N VAL A 69 -5.93 -6.92 -8.51
CA VAL A 69 -6.63 -8.20 -8.63
C VAL A 69 -6.06 -8.97 -9.80
N THR A 70 -5.99 -10.29 -9.64
CA THR A 70 -5.59 -11.24 -10.69
C THR A 70 -6.75 -12.17 -11.02
N GLN A 71 -6.58 -12.99 -12.06
CA GLN A 71 -7.56 -14.03 -12.41
C GLN A 71 -7.80 -15.06 -11.28
N TYR A 72 -6.88 -15.19 -10.32
CA TYR A 72 -7.01 -16.11 -9.19
C TYR A 72 -7.81 -15.53 -8.02
N ASP A 73 -8.11 -14.22 -8.06
CA ASP A 73 -8.73 -13.49 -6.98
C ASP A 73 -10.26 -13.36 -7.12
N VAL A 74 -10.85 -13.97 -8.15
CA VAL A 74 -12.26 -13.78 -8.53
C VAL A 74 -13.21 -14.07 -7.38
N GLU A 75 -13.01 -15.16 -6.64
CA GLU A 75 -13.88 -15.51 -5.51
C GLU A 75 -13.76 -14.50 -4.35
N LEU A 76 -12.53 -14.08 -4.03
CA LEU A 76 -12.29 -13.09 -2.98
C LEU A 76 -12.89 -11.74 -3.35
N PHE A 77 -12.74 -11.34 -4.62
CA PHE A 77 -13.30 -10.12 -5.18
C PHE A 77 -14.83 -10.11 -5.10
N GLN A 78 -15.48 -11.18 -5.55
CA GLN A 78 -16.94 -11.29 -5.51
C GLN A 78 -17.50 -11.24 -4.08
N ARG A 79 -16.85 -11.91 -3.12
CA ARG A 79 -17.24 -11.84 -1.71
C ARG A 79 -17.11 -10.44 -1.11
N ILE A 80 -16.18 -9.62 -1.61
CA ILE A 80 -16.07 -8.24 -1.16
C ILE A 80 -17.19 -7.39 -1.79
N GLU A 81 -17.47 -7.56 -3.08
CA GLU A 81 -18.59 -6.87 -3.73
C GLU A 81 -19.93 -7.20 -3.07
N GLU A 82 -20.16 -8.47 -2.74
CA GLU A 82 -21.37 -8.91 -2.04
C GLU A 82 -21.51 -8.27 -0.67
N LEU A 83 -20.43 -8.26 0.13
CA LEU A 83 -20.48 -7.63 1.46
C LEU A 83 -20.66 -6.11 1.38
N THR A 84 -20.01 -5.47 0.41
CA THR A 84 -20.08 -4.00 0.26
C THR A 84 -21.35 -3.53 -0.44
N GLY A 85 -22.08 -4.44 -1.11
CA GLY A 85 -23.23 -4.12 -1.93
C GLY A 85 -22.88 -3.25 -3.15
N LYS A 86 -21.59 -3.19 -3.53
CA LYS A 86 -21.10 -2.33 -4.61
C LYS A 86 -20.24 -3.15 -5.57
N LYS A 87 -20.52 -2.99 -6.87
CA LYS A 87 -19.62 -3.45 -7.93
C LYS A 87 -18.39 -2.57 -7.98
N MET A 88 -17.20 -3.18 -8.01
CA MET A 88 -15.97 -2.41 -8.12
C MET A 88 -15.71 -2.08 -9.59
N ASP A 89 -15.53 -0.80 -9.85
CA ASP A 89 -15.17 -0.31 -11.17
C ASP A 89 -13.68 -0.54 -11.43
N LEU A 90 -13.34 -0.88 -12.67
CA LEU A 90 -11.95 -0.92 -13.10
C LEU A 90 -11.35 0.48 -12.97
N TYR A 91 -10.21 0.60 -12.28
CA TYR A 91 -9.51 1.86 -12.21
C TYR A 91 -8.96 2.22 -13.60
N PRO A 92 -9.27 3.41 -14.15
CA PRO A 92 -8.86 3.77 -15.51
C PRO A 92 -7.33 3.94 -15.56
N THR A 93 -6.70 3.26 -16.51
CA THR A 93 -5.27 3.40 -16.80
C THR A 93 -5.10 3.85 -18.24
N GLU A 94 -4.58 5.05 -18.43
CA GLU A 94 -4.25 5.58 -19.76
C GLU A 94 -2.81 5.19 -20.11
N GLU A 95 -2.66 4.37 -21.15
CA GLU A 95 -1.37 3.78 -21.55
C GLU A 95 -0.30 4.85 -21.78
N ASP A 96 -0.64 5.92 -22.50
CA ASP A 96 0.29 7.03 -22.78
C ASP A 96 0.81 7.69 -21.49
N ILE A 97 -0.05 7.90 -20.49
CA ILE A 97 0.35 8.47 -19.20
C ILE A 97 1.24 7.48 -18.44
N VAL A 98 0.92 6.20 -18.46
CA VAL A 98 1.70 5.16 -17.79
C VAL A 98 3.10 5.04 -18.41
N LEU A 99 3.19 5.08 -19.74
CA LEU A 99 4.46 5.02 -20.46
C LEU A 99 5.36 6.23 -20.15
N GLN A 100 4.79 7.43 -20.00
CA GLN A 100 5.56 8.61 -19.58
C GLN A 100 6.17 8.46 -18.17
N LEU A 101 5.57 7.64 -17.31
CA LEU A 101 6.09 7.35 -15.98
C LEU A 101 7.12 6.22 -15.97
N ALA A 102 7.19 5.40 -17.03
CA ALA A 102 8.03 4.20 -17.07
C ALA A 102 9.51 4.50 -16.85
N ASP A 103 10.05 5.53 -17.49
CA ASP A 103 11.46 5.92 -17.33
C ASP A 103 11.78 6.36 -15.89
N ARG A 104 10.89 7.17 -15.31
CA ARG A 104 11.04 7.65 -13.91
C ARG A 104 10.96 6.50 -12.92
N VAL A 105 10.04 5.56 -13.14
CA VAL A 105 9.90 4.35 -12.32
C VAL A 105 11.12 3.45 -12.46
N GLY A 106 11.63 3.25 -13.68
CA GLY A 106 12.82 2.45 -13.95
C GLY A 106 14.06 3.01 -13.24
N GLU A 107 14.26 4.33 -13.29
CA GLU A 107 15.36 4.98 -12.57
C GLU A 107 15.19 4.85 -11.05
N ALA A 108 13.99 5.09 -10.52
CA ALA A 108 13.70 4.91 -9.11
C ALA A 108 13.98 3.46 -8.64
N GLN A 109 13.63 2.46 -9.46
CA GLN A 109 13.90 1.06 -9.18
C GLN A 109 15.39 0.74 -9.17
N ARG A 110 16.16 1.33 -10.08
CA ARG A 110 17.62 1.21 -10.13
C ARG A 110 18.27 1.78 -8.87
N VAL A 111 17.89 3.00 -8.50
CA VAL A 111 18.38 3.69 -7.28
C VAL A 111 18.01 2.89 -6.02
N ALA A 112 16.76 2.42 -5.93
CA ALA A 112 16.31 1.61 -4.81
C ALA A 112 17.14 0.31 -4.68
N THR A 113 17.39 -0.37 -5.80
CA THR A 113 18.19 -1.60 -5.84
C THR A 113 19.64 -1.37 -5.38
N GLN A 114 20.26 -0.28 -5.84
CA GLN A 114 21.62 0.09 -5.41
C GLN A 114 21.67 0.40 -3.90
N SER A 115 20.73 1.22 -3.42
CA SER A 115 20.63 1.59 -2.01
C SER A 115 20.43 0.37 -1.10
N LEU A 116 19.62 -0.59 -1.52
CA LEU A 116 19.42 -1.85 -0.78
C LEU A 116 20.71 -2.67 -0.69
N LYS A 117 21.44 -2.83 -1.81
CA LYS A 117 22.74 -3.52 -1.84
C LYS A 117 23.76 -2.85 -0.90
N GLU A 118 23.85 -1.52 -0.91
CA GLU A 118 24.74 -0.79 0.00
C GLU A 118 24.36 -0.98 1.47
N MET A 119 23.07 -0.96 1.79
CA MET A 119 22.58 -1.20 3.16
C MET A 119 22.91 -2.62 3.64
N GLU A 120 22.84 -3.62 2.76
CA GLU A 120 23.22 -5.00 3.07
C GLU A 120 24.73 -5.14 3.30
N MET A 121 25.57 -4.57 2.43
CA MET A 121 27.02 -4.58 2.61
C MET A 121 27.44 -3.93 3.94
N ARG A 122 26.85 -2.78 4.28
CA ARG A 122 27.11 -2.10 5.56
C ARG A 122 26.69 -2.91 6.79
N LYS A 123 25.63 -3.72 6.69
CA LYS A 123 25.21 -4.62 7.78
C LYS A 123 26.17 -5.78 7.96
N ASN A 124 26.67 -6.34 6.87
CA ASN A 124 27.59 -7.48 6.90
C ASN A 124 28.98 -7.07 7.40
N GLY A 125 29.49 -5.90 7.00
CA GLY A 125 30.76 -5.38 7.50
C GLY A 125 30.77 -4.93 8.97
N LYS A 126 29.60 -4.77 9.60
CA LYS A 126 29.48 -4.50 11.05
C LYS A 126 29.36 -5.76 11.91
N ARG A 127 29.29 -6.94 11.28
CA ARG A 127 29.14 -8.25 11.95
C ARG A 127 30.44 -9.06 11.98
N SER A 128 31.51 -8.60 11.34
CA SER A 128 32.88 -9.12 11.48
C SER A 128 33.69 -8.22 12.39
#